data_AF-A0A034W714-F1
#
_entry.id   AF-A0A034W714-F1
#
_cell.length_a   1.000
_cell.length_b   1.000
_cell.length_c   1.000
_cell.angle_alpha   90.00
_cell.angle_beta   90.00
_cell.angle_gamma   90.00
#
_symmetry.space_group_name_H-M   'P 1'
#
loop_
_entity.id
_entity.type
_entity.pdbx_description
1 polymer ?
#
loop_
_entity_poly.entity_id
_entity_poly.type
_entity_poly.pdbx_seq_one_letter_code
_entity_poly.pdbx_strand_id
1 'polypeptide(L)'
;RAGATEGLVIAGFAAFLPKQIENQFSISPVWSALLMGLITVPAGGGGTFLGGYLIKKLKLNCANIIKMCLIMTTISAFFTSCFLLSCPNLAFAGVTTQYRREVLKDSAKEMTNLTDGVGRSYLGMQLQSSCNVGCGCSKLNYEPICGADGILYYSPCFAGCLEEYHLNQVKIYTNCSCIDKQLFDSGDAPDATNLMCKSTCHYLSYFVGLCFVLMLFTFLSTMPALSATLRCVRDDQRSFA
;
A
#
# COMPACT_ATOMS: atom_id res chain seq x y z
N ARG A 1 -24.42 -3.33 21.28
CA ARG A 1 -24.19 -4.25 20.12
C ARG A 1 -23.76 -3.53 18.84
N ALA A 2 -24.40 -2.42 18.43
CA ALA A 2 -23.99 -1.66 17.24
C ALA A 2 -22.54 -1.10 17.31
N GLY A 3 -22.13 -0.55 18.46
CA GLY A 3 -20.76 -0.04 18.64
C GLY A 3 -19.66 -1.10 18.56
N ALA A 4 -19.97 -2.39 18.82
CA ALA A 4 -19.01 -3.47 18.71
C ALA A 4 -18.69 -3.79 17.24
N THR A 5 -19.70 -3.75 16.36
CA THR A 5 -19.51 -3.96 14.92
C THR A 5 -18.74 -2.79 14.29
N GLU A 6 -19.09 -1.55 14.66
CA GLU A 6 -18.37 -0.35 14.21
C GLU A 6 -16.91 -0.35 14.68
N GLY A 7 -16.66 -0.68 15.96
CA GLY A 7 -15.32 -0.78 16.52
C GLY A 7 -14.47 -1.86 15.85
N LEU A 8 -15.05 -3.03 15.55
CA LEU A 8 -14.36 -4.12 14.84
C LEU A 8 -13.97 -3.70 13.42
N VAL A 9 -14.88 -3.04 12.70
CA VAL A 9 -14.62 -2.56 11.33
C VAL A 9 -13.50 -1.51 11.35
N ILE A 10 -13.55 -0.53 12.25
CA ILE A 10 -12.52 0.51 12.35
C ILE A 10 -11.16 -0.10 12.73
N ALA A 11 -11.12 -1.03 13.69
CA ALA A 11 -9.89 -1.69 14.10
C ALA A 11 -9.30 -2.56 12.97
N GLY A 12 -10.15 -3.27 12.23
CA GLY A 12 -9.72 -4.04 11.07
C GLY A 12 -9.15 -3.16 9.96
N PHE A 13 -9.84 -2.09 9.59
CA PHE A 13 -9.33 -1.13 8.62
C PHE A 13 -8.02 -0.50 9.11
N ALA A 14 -7.92 -0.05 10.36
CA ALA A 14 -6.70 0.54 10.90
C ALA A 14 -5.48 -0.42 10.86
N ALA A 15 -5.70 -1.71 11.11
CA ALA A 15 -4.63 -2.72 11.09
C ALA A 15 -4.18 -3.11 9.67
N PHE A 16 -5.12 -3.23 8.73
CA PHE A 16 -4.84 -3.76 7.38
C PHE A 16 -4.67 -2.67 6.32
N LEU A 17 -5.16 -1.45 6.53
CA LEU A 17 -5.01 -0.35 5.57
C LEU A 17 -3.56 -0.01 5.24
N PRO A 18 -2.62 0.10 6.22
CA PRO A 18 -1.23 0.40 5.90
C PRO A 18 -0.62 -0.68 5.00
N LYS A 19 -0.93 -1.96 5.29
CA LYS A 19 -0.51 -3.13 4.51
C LYS A 19 -1.11 -3.11 3.10
N GLN A 20 -2.38 -2.70 2.99
CA GLN A 20 -3.06 -2.59 1.71
C GLN A 20 -2.43 -1.48 0.85
N ILE A 21 -2.13 -0.32 1.43
CA ILE A 21 -1.46 0.78 0.74
C ILE A 21 -0.03 0.41 0.37
N GLU A 22 0.71 -0.22 1.27
CA GLU A 22 2.04 -0.77 1.01
C GLU A 22 2.01 -1.70 -0.20
N ASN A 23 1.05 -2.63 -0.26
CA ASN A 23 0.92 -3.56 -1.37
C ASN A 23 0.45 -2.89 -2.67
N GLN A 24 -0.49 -1.94 -2.60
CA GLN A 24 -1.08 -1.29 -3.77
C GLN A 24 -0.19 -0.20 -4.39
N PHE A 25 0.58 0.52 -3.58
CA PHE A 25 1.43 1.63 -4.04
C PHE A 25 2.92 1.28 -4.03
N SER A 26 3.28 0.09 -3.52
CA SER A 26 4.65 -0.41 -3.41
C SER A 26 5.57 0.60 -2.70
N ILE A 27 5.04 1.24 -1.66
CA ILE A 27 5.74 2.21 -0.82
C ILE A 27 6.22 1.51 0.43
N SER A 28 7.40 1.90 0.93
CA SER A 28 7.99 1.28 2.12
C SER A 28 7.01 1.26 3.29
N PRO A 29 6.91 0.13 4.03
CA PRO A 29 5.98 0.00 5.15
C PRO A 29 6.08 1.14 6.17
N VAL A 30 7.30 1.66 6.38
CA VAL A 30 7.56 2.79 7.30
C VAL A 30 6.93 4.08 6.78
N TRP A 31 7.13 4.39 5.49
CA TRP A 31 6.57 5.59 4.87
C TRP A 31 5.03 5.53 4.81
N SER A 32 4.46 4.37 4.51
CA SER A 32 3.01 4.14 4.51
C SER A 32 2.42 4.33 5.91
N ALA A 33 3.05 3.79 6.95
CA ALA A 33 2.63 3.95 8.33
C ALA A 33 2.72 5.42 8.81
N LEU A 34 3.81 6.12 8.48
CA LEU A 34 3.99 7.54 8.81
C LEU A 34 2.95 8.43 8.12
N LEU A 35 2.71 8.23 6.83
CA LEU A 35 1.66 8.94 6.09
C LEU A 35 0.28 8.70 6.71
N MET A 36 -0.07 7.45 7.00
CA MET A 36 -1.35 7.12 7.63
C MET A 36 -1.49 7.73 9.02
N GLY A 37 -0.42 7.71 9.83
CA GLY A 37 -0.40 8.39 11.12
C GLY A 37 -0.63 9.89 10.98
N LEU A 38 0.08 10.54 10.04
CA LEU A 38 -0.03 11.97 9.77
C LEU A 38 -1.43 12.37 9.25
N ILE A 39 -2.11 11.51 8.51
CA ILE A 39 -3.47 11.75 8.01
C ILE A 39 -4.51 11.50 9.11
N THR A 40 -4.36 10.39 9.85
CA THR A 40 -5.35 9.92 10.82
C THR A 40 -5.43 10.83 12.04
N VAL A 41 -4.31 11.36 12.52
CA VAL A 41 -4.29 12.25 13.70
C VAL A 41 -5.12 13.52 13.49
N PRO A 42 -4.88 14.36 12.44
CA PRO A 42 -5.68 15.55 12.20
C PRO A 42 -7.10 15.22 11.74
N ALA A 43 -7.31 14.17 10.93
CA ALA A 43 -8.65 13.76 10.51
C ALA A 43 -9.49 13.27 11.69
N GLY A 44 -8.90 12.48 12.58
CA GLY A 44 -9.52 11.96 13.79
C GLY A 44 -9.82 13.06 14.80
N GLY A 45 -8.83 13.87 15.15
CA GLY A 45 -9.01 15.00 16.07
C GLY A 45 -9.99 16.04 15.52
N GLY A 46 -9.79 16.46 14.27
CA GLY A 46 -10.63 17.44 13.60
C GLY A 46 -12.06 16.95 13.37
N GLY A 47 -12.25 15.73 12.87
CA GLY A 47 -13.56 15.13 12.64
C GLY A 47 -14.35 14.93 13.92
N THR A 48 -13.70 14.41 14.97
CA THR A 48 -14.31 14.22 16.30
C THR A 48 -14.74 15.55 16.91
N PHE A 49 -13.85 16.54 16.90
CA PHE A 49 -14.15 17.88 17.44
C PHE A 49 -15.28 18.56 16.67
N LEU A 50 -15.21 18.53 15.34
CA LEU A 50 -16.23 19.14 14.47
C LEU A 50 -17.58 18.44 14.61
N GLY A 51 -17.61 17.11 14.81
CA GLY A 51 -18.84 16.35 15.04
C GLY A 51 -19.52 16.70 16.35
N GLY A 52 -18.74 16.78 17.44
CA GLY A 52 -19.24 17.26 18.73
C GLY A 52 -19.74 18.71 18.64
N TYR A 53 -19.00 19.57 17.94
CA TYR A 53 -19.38 20.95 17.72
C TYR A 53 -20.69 21.09 16.92
N LEU A 54 -20.89 20.31 15.86
CA LEU A 54 -22.13 20.30 15.06
C LEU A 54 -23.35 19.98 15.92
N ILE A 55 -23.26 18.94 16.76
CA ILE A 55 -24.35 18.53 17.66
C ILE A 55 -24.68 19.64 18.66
N LYS A 56 -23.64 20.28 19.22
CA LYS A 56 -23.79 21.35 20.21
C LYS A 56 -24.38 22.62 19.59
N LYS A 57 -23.92 23.02 18.41
CA LYS A 57 -24.37 24.25 17.72
C LYS A 57 -25.79 24.13 17.19
N LEU A 58 -26.13 22.98 16.59
CA LEU A 58 -27.41 22.78 15.91
C LEU A 58 -28.55 22.31 16.84
N LYS A 59 -28.28 22.09 18.14
CA LYS A 59 -29.25 21.61 19.15
C LYS A 59 -30.21 20.53 18.60
N LEU A 60 -29.64 19.53 17.93
CA LEU A 60 -30.41 18.55 17.16
C LEU A 60 -31.10 17.53 18.08
N ASN A 61 -32.38 17.24 17.80
CA ASN A 61 -33.11 16.11 18.40
C ASN A 61 -32.54 14.76 17.93
N CYS A 62 -32.79 13.67 18.68
CA CYS A 62 -32.37 12.30 18.34
C CYS A 62 -32.61 11.96 16.85
N ALA A 63 -33.79 12.28 16.30
CA ALA A 63 -34.13 12.04 14.90
C ALA A 63 -33.22 12.78 13.91
N ASN A 64 -32.88 14.04 14.21
CA ASN A 64 -32.02 14.86 13.35
C ASN A 64 -30.55 14.43 13.45
N ILE A 65 -30.10 13.92 14.61
CA ILE A 65 -28.75 13.37 14.77
C ILE A 65 -28.58 12.13 13.87
N ILE A 66 -29.57 11.23 13.86
CA ILE A 66 -29.56 10.04 12.99
C ILE A 66 -29.57 10.45 11.51
N LYS A 67 -30.38 11.45 11.13
CA LYS A 67 -30.42 11.96 9.74
C LYS A 67 -29.07 12.53 9.30
N MET A 68 -28.40 13.31 10.16
CA MET A 68 -27.04 13.82 9.89
C MET A 68 -26.03 12.68 9.77
N CYS A 69 -26.12 11.66 10.62
CA CYS A 69 -25.25 10.48 10.56
C CYS A 69 -25.39 9.75 9.22
N LEU A 70 -26.62 9.55 8.74
CA LEU A 70 -26.90 8.95 7.42
C LEU A 70 -26.33 9.78 6.26
N ILE A 71 -26.40 11.11 6.33
CA ILE A 71 -25.81 11.98 5.31
C ILE A 71 -24.28 11.87 5.31
N MET A 72 -23.64 11.87 6.47
CA MET A 72 -22.19 11.74 6.57
C MET A 72 -21.69 10.36 6.11
N THR A 73 -22.40 9.28 6.43
CA THR A 73 -22.04 7.92 6.00
C THR A 73 -22.27 7.67 4.52
N THR A 74 -23.27 8.30 3.91
CA THR A 74 -23.45 8.24 2.43
C THR A 74 -22.36 8.99 1.70
N ILE A 75 -21.93 10.14 2.22
CA ILE A 75 -20.77 10.88 1.69
C ILE A 75 -19.50 10.04 1.82
N SER A 76 -19.22 9.45 2.99
CA SER A 76 -18.04 8.60 3.16
C SER A 76 -18.07 7.38 2.24
N ALA A 77 -19.23 6.72 2.08
CA ALA A 77 -19.40 5.60 1.16
C ALA A 77 -19.11 5.97 -0.30
N PHE A 78 -19.50 7.17 -0.74
CA PHE A 78 -19.15 7.69 -2.07
C PHE A 78 -17.63 7.85 -2.22
N PHE A 79 -16.97 8.45 -1.23
CA PHE A 79 -15.50 8.57 -1.21
C PHE A 79 -14.78 7.23 -1.05
N THR A 80 -15.43 6.17 -0.56
CA THR A 80 -14.84 4.83 -0.55
C THR A 80 -14.62 4.30 -1.98
N SER A 81 -15.34 4.82 -2.98
CA SER A 81 -15.09 4.50 -4.39
C SER A 81 -13.67 4.87 -4.85
N CYS A 82 -12.95 5.72 -4.12
CA CYS A 82 -11.57 6.08 -4.42
C CYS A 82 -10.60 4.89 -4.34
N PHE A 83 -10.95 3.81 -3.64
CA PHE A 83 -10.18 2.55 -3.67
C PHE A 83 -10.22 1.84 -5.04
N LEU A 84 -11.13 2.22 -5.95
CA LEU A 84 -11.15 1.75 -7.33
C LEU A 84 -10.11 2.46 -8.21
N LEU A 85 -9.56 3.59 -7.76
CA LEU A 85 -8.45 4.26 -8.45
C LEU A 85 -7.15 3.51 -8.11
N SER A 86 -6.88 2.44 -8.85
CA SER A 86 -5.62 1.71 -8.73
C SER A 86 -4.51 2.42 -9.53
N CYS A 87 -3.35 2.63 -8.89
CA CYS A 87 -2.12 2.92 -9.62
C CYS A 87 -1.63 1.64 -10.32
N PRO A 88 -0.94 1.74 -11.46
CA PRO A 88 -0.23 0.60 -12.03
C PRO A 88 0.79 0.08 -11.01
N ASN A 89 0.80 -1.24 -10.79
CA ASN A 89 1.75 -1.92 -9.91
C ASN A 89 3.19 -1.61 -10.35
N LEU A 90 4.11 -1.47 -9.39
CA LEU A 90 5.53 -1.38 -9.69
C LEU A 90 6.01 -2.63 -10.45
N ALA A 91 7.08 -2.46 -11.23
CA ALA A 91 7.75 -3.59 -11.86
C ALA A 91 8.48 -4.39 -10.78
N PHE A 92 8.02 -5.61 -10.52
CA PHE A 92 8.62 -6.61 -9.65
C PHE A 92 9.20 -7.72 -10.51
N ALA A 93 10.51 -7.93 -10.42
CA ALA A 93 11.21 -8.96 -11.16
C ALA A 93 10.69 -10.36 -10.78
N GLY A 94 10.25 -11.14 -11.76
CA GLY A 94 9.74 -12.51 -11.59
C GLY A 94 8.26 -12.62 -11.19
N VAL A 95 7.55 -11.50 -11.00
CA VAL A 95 6.12 -11.48 -10.63
C VAL A 95 5.28 -10.64 -11.59
N THR A 96 5.61 -9.35 -11.77
CA THR A 96 4.90 -8.45 -12.71
C THR A 96 5.71 -8.17 -13.97
N THR A 97 7.04 -8.32 -13.91
CA THR A 97 7.95 -8.19 -15.05
C THR A 97 8.93 -9.36 -15.08
N GLN A 98 9.14 -9.97 -16.24
CA GLN A 98 10.15 -11.01 -16.40
C GLN A 98 11.56 -10.41 -16.32
N TYR A 99 12.52 -11.20 -15.83
CA TYR A 99 13.92 -10.82 -15.86
C TYR A 99 14.35 -10.57 -17.31
N ARG A 100 14.85 -9.37 -17.62
CA ARG A 100 15.13 -8.93 -19.01
C ARG A 100 16.11 -9.82 -19.77
N ARG A 101 16.97 -10.58 -19.07
CA ARG A 101 17.88 -11.54 -19.70
C ARG A 101 17.18 -12.77 -20.30
N GLU A 102 15.90 -12.99 -20.00
CA GLU A 102 15.07 -14.00 -20.68
C GLU A 102 14.50 -13.48 -22.00
N VAL A 103 14.11 -12.20 -22.06
CA VAL A 103 13.62 -11.59 -23.31
C VAL A 103 14.70 -11.58 -24.40
N LEU A 104 15.96 -11.29 -24.04
CA LEU A 104 17.09 -11.36 -24.98
C LEU A 104 17.42 -12.80 -25.42
N LYS A 105 17.10 -13.81 -24.61
CA LYS A 105 17.26 -15.23 -24.99
C LYS A 105 16.09 -15.72 -25.84
N ASP A 106 14.87 -15.23 -25.61
CA ASP A 106 13.70 -15.56 -26.44
C ASP A 106 13.74 -14.86 -27.79
N SER A 107 14.18 -13.60 -27.85
CA SER A 107 14.48 -12.90 -29.12
C SER A 107 15.64 -13.53 -29.90
N ALA A 108 16.56 -14.22 -29.23
CA ALA A 108 17.62 -15.00 -29.89
C ALA A 108 17.21 -16.46 -30.18
N LYS A 109 16.10 -16.96 -29.62
CA LYS A 109 15.56 -18.30 -29.86
C LYS A 109 14.42 -18.35 -30.87
N GLU A 110 13.89 -17.22 -31.32
CA GLU A 110 12.96 -17.15 -32.46
C GLU A 110 13.69 -17.30 -33.83
N MET A 111 14.68 -18.19 -33.89
CA MET A 111 15.33 -18.60 -35.14
C MET A 111 15.67 -20.10 -35.17
N THR A 112 15.57 -20.86 -34.08
CA THR A 112 15.90 -22.30 -34.14
C THR A 112 14.88 -23.19 -33.44
N ASN A 113 14.03 -23.80 -34.27
CA ASN A 113 13.39 -25.09 -34.12
C ASN A 113 12.13 -25.18 -33.23
N LEU A 114 11.00 -24.98 -33.91
CA LEU A 114 9.71 -25.58 -33.60
C LEU A 114 9.83 -27.12 -33.67
N THR A 115 9.88 -27.79 -32.52
CA THR A 115 9.26 -29.10 -32.34
C THR A 115 8.95 -29.34 -30.85
N ASP A 116 7.70 -29.75 -30.63
CA ASP A 116 7.20 -30.60 -29.53
C ASP A 116 6.50 -29.92 -28.33
N GLY A 117 5.16 -30.04 -28.34
CA GLY A 117 4.43 -30.77 -27.30
C GLY A 117 4.39 -30.24 -25.85
N VAL A 118 3.36 -29.46 -25.54
CA VAL A 118 2.62 -29.42 -24.25
C VAL A 118 3.39 -29.03 -22.97
N GLY A 119 3.13 -27.80 -22.51
CA GLY A 119 3.41 -27.38 -21.14
C GLY A 119 3.08 -25.91 -20.88
N ARG A 120 1.81 -25.50 -21.04
CA ARG A 120 1.31 -24.22 -20.50
C ARG A 120 1.52 -24.22 -18.99
N SER A 121 2.63 -23.66 -18.51
CA SER A 121 2.81 -23.37 -17.08
C SER A 121 2.20 -22.02 -16.77
N TYR A 122 0.94 -22.08 -16.35
CA TYR A 122 0.26 -21.10 -15.52
C TYR A 122 1.23 -20.33 -14.61
N LEU A 123 1.20 -18.99 -14.68
CA LEU A 123 1.17 -18.08 -13.52
C LEU A 123 2.08 -18.47 -12.33
N GLY A 124 3.31 -18.89 -12.60
CA GLY A 124 4.30 -19.24 -11.59
C GLY A 124 5.25 -18.07 -11.37
N MET A 125 5.27 -17.51 -10.17
CA MET A 125 6.27 -16.50 -9.78
C MET A 125 7.68 -17.09 -9.94
N GLN A 126 8.37 -16.75 -11.03
CA GLN A 126 9.70 -17.24 -11.35
C GLN A 126 10.74 -16.21 -10.89
N LEU A 127 11.05 -16.25 -9.60
CA LEU A 127 12.04 -15.38 -8.95
C LEU A 127 13.49 -15.74 -9.35
N GLN A 128 13.70 -16.93 -9.94
CA GLN A 128 15.01 -17.38 -10.40
C GLN A 128 15.15 -17.21 -11.92
N SER A 129 16.29 -16.65 -12.33
CA SER A 129 16.68 -16.50 -13.73
C SER A 129 18.18 -16.78 -13.90
N SER A 130 18.67 -16.82 -15.14
CA SER A 130 20.06 -17.15 -15.46
C SER A 130 21.11 -16.21 -14.83
N CYS A 131 20.72 -15.03 -14.37
CA CYS A 131 21.60 -14.09 -13.66
C CYS A 131 21.75 -14.40 -12.16
N ASN A 132 20.74 -14.98 -11.49
CA ASN A 132 20.75 -15.25 -10.04
C ASN A 132 20.79 -16.74 -9.68
N VAL A 133 20.68 -17.65 -10.66
CA VAL A 133 20.66 -19.10 -10.46
C VAL A 133 21.92 -19.64 -9.77
N GLY A 134 23.08 -18.98 -9.99
CA GLY A 134 24.35 -19.35 -9.37
C GLY A 134 24.50 -18.93 -7.90
N CYS A 135 23.56 -18.15 -7.36
CA CYS A 135 23.67 -17.58 -6.02
C CYS A 135 23.02 -18.44 -4.92
N GLY A 136 22.22 -19.46 -5.26
CA GLY A 136 21.59 -20.35 -4.26
C GLY A 136 20.54 -19.66 -3.37
N CYS A 137 19.79 -18.69 -3.93
CA CYS A 137 18.90 -17.83 -3.15
C CYS A 137 17.78 -18.59 -2.43
N SER A 138 17.58 -18.28 -1.14
CA SER A 138 16.46 -18.77 -0.34
C SER A 138 15.22 -17.89 -0.52
N LYS A 139 14.06 -18.52 -0.71
CA LYS A 139 12.76 -17.82 -0.73
C LYS A 139 12.25 -17.44 0.66
N LEU A 140 12.91 -17.88 1.74
CA LEU A 140 12.45 -17.62 3.11
C LEU A 140 12.78 -16.20 3.60
N ASN A 141 13.82 -15.56 3.04
CA ASN A 141 14.28 -14.24 3.47
C ASN A 141 13.83 -13.17 2.45
N TYR A 142 12.85 -12.36 2.85
CA TYR A 142 12.34 -11.26 2.06
C TYR A 142 13.04 -9.94 2.47
N GLU A 143 13.84 -9.39 1.57
CA GLU A 143 14.63 -8.16 1.78
C GLU A 143 14.59 -7.31 0.50
N PRO A 144 13.48 -6.62 0.23
CA PRO A 144 13.26 -5.97 -1.06
C PRO A 144 14.29 -4.86 -1.31
N ILE A 145 14.83 -4.82 -2.52
CA ILE A 145 15.75 -3.78 -2.98
C ILE A 145 15.25 -3.15 -4.27
N CYS A 146 15.52 -1.87 -4.46
CA CYS A 146 15.27 -1.16 -5.71
C CYS A 146 16.54 -1.13 -6.55
N GLY A 147 16.47 -1.66 -7.77
CA GLY A 147 17.54 -1.56 -8.75
C GLY A 147 17.60 -0.18 -9.43
N ALA A 148 18.77 0.16 -9.96
CA ALA A 148 18.98 1.37 -10.76
C ALA A 148 18.10 1.42 -12.02
N ASP A 149 17.60 0.27 -12.47
CA ASP A 149 16.64 0.13 -13.57
C ASP A 149 15.18 0.45 -13.17
N GLY A 150 14.94 0.81 -11.90
CA GLY A 150 13.62 1.12 -11.37
C GLY A 150 12.75 -0.11 -11.09
N ILE A 151 13.35 -1.31 -11.09
CA ILE A 151 12.65 -2.58 -10.83
C ILE A 151 12.91 -3.02 -9.38
N LEU A 152 11.87 -3.55 -8.72
CA LEU A 152 12.00 -4.12 -7.39
C LEU A 152 12.36 -5.61 -7.47
N TYR A 153 13.33 -6.03 -6.66
CA TYR A 153 13.77 -7.41 -6.53
C TYR A 153 13.46 -7.93 -5.12
N TYR A 154 13.19 -9.25 -5.01
CA TYR A 154 12.78 -9.90 -3.76
C TYR A 154 13.85 -9.87 -2.65
N SER A 155 15.11 -9.99 -3.06
CA SER A 155 16.28 -9.91 -2.18
C SER A 155 17.51 -9.50 -2.99
N PRO A 156 18.60 -9.03 -2.35
CA PRO A 156 19.87 -8.76 -3.05
C PRO A 156 20.40 -9.98 -3.80
N CYS A 157 20.17 -11.19 -3.27
CA CYS A 157 20.52 -12.44 -3.96
C CYS A 157 19.73 -12.62 -5.26
N PHE A 158 18.42 -12.33 -5.26
CA PHE A 158 17.59 -12.43 -6.47
C PHE A 158 17.90 -11.36 -7.52
N ALA A 159 18.58 -10.27 -7.13
CA ALA A 159 19.18 -9.30 -8.06
C ALA A 159 20.60 -9.67 -8.52
N GLY A 160 21.19 -10.73 -7.93
CA GLY A 160 22.53 -11.21 -8.25
C GLY A 160 23.64 -10.27 -7.80
N CYS A 161 23.43 -9.50 -6.73
CA CYS A 161 24.44 -8.61 -6.15
C CYS A 161 25.46 -9.40 -5.31
N LEU A 162 26.74 -9.04 -5.44
CA LEU A 162 27.85 -9.70 -4.74
C LEU A 162 28.44 -8.84 -3.62
N GLU A 163 28.26 -7.53 -3.69
CA GLU A 163 28.85 -6.56 -2.78
C GLU A 163 27.77 -5.75 -2.07
N GLU A 164 27.98 -5.50 -0.78
CA GLU A 164 27.14 -4.63 0.04
C GLU A 164 27.99 -3.58 0.78
N TYR A 165 27.52 -2.34 0.78
CA TYR A 165 28.12 -1.21 1.47
C TYR A 165 27.06 -0.50 2.29
N HIS A 166 27.45 0.05 3.45
CA HIS A 166 26.53 0.80 4.30
C HIS A 166 26.91 2.27 4.30
N LEU A 167 26.02 3.13 3.78
CA LEU A 167 26.24 4.57 3.70
C LEU A 167 25.06 5.28 4.39
N ASN A 168 25.33 6.00 5.49
CA ASN A 168 24.34 6.85 6.17
C ASN A 168 22.99 6.16 6.45
N GLN A 169 23.02 4.92 6.98
CA GLN A 169 21.83 4.09 7.29
C GLN A 169 21.12 3.46 6.07
N VAL A 170 21.70 3.61 4.88
CA VAL A 170 21.24 2.96 3.65
C VAL A 170 22.21 1.84 3.28
N LYS A 171 21.66 0.65 3.00
CA LYS A 171 22.41 -0.46 2.40
C LYS A 171 22.41 -0.26 0.88
N ILE A 172 23.62 -0.14 0.35
CA ILE A 172 23.94 -0.02 -1.06
C ILE A 172 24.45 -1.36 -1.54
N TYR A 173 23.97 -1.80 -2.69
CA TYR A 173 24.43 -3.03 -3.33
C TYR A 173 25.06 -2.70 -4.67
N THR A 174 26.18 -3.36 -4.97
CA THR A 174 26.92 -3.21 -6.22
C THR A 174 27.23 -4.58 -6.82
N ASN A 175 27.65 -4.57 -8.09
CA ASN A 175 28.01 -5.79 -8.83
C ASN A 175 26.81 -6.75 -8.96
N CYS A 176 25.66 -6.19 -9.36
CA CYS A 176 24.41 -6.93 -9.50
C CYS A 176 24.27 -7.47 -10.93
N SER A 177 24.25 -8.80 -11.09
CA SER A 177 24.23 -9.46 -12.41
C SER A 177 22.88 -9.39 -13.14
N CYS A 178 21.79 -9.08 -12.42
CA CYS A 178 20.43 -8.98 -12.96
C CYS A 178 19.97 -7.54 -13.22
N ILE A 179 20.78 -6.53 -12.88
CA ILE A 179 20.45 -5.10 -13.03
C ILE A 179 21.32 -4.54 -14.14
N ASP A 180 20.71 -3.87 -15.12
CA ASP A 180 21.44 -3.26 -16.23
C ASP A 180 21.63 -1.76 -16.00
N LYS A 181 22.89 -1.32 -15.93
CA LYS A 181 23.27 0.08 -15.70
C LYS A 181 23.15 0.95 -16.96
N GLN A 182 23.07 0.34 -18.15
CA GLN A 182 23.35 1.04 -19.41
C GLN A 182 22.22 1.96 -19.91
N LEU A 183 21.04 1.96 -19.29
CA LEU A 183 19.88 2.69 -19.81
C LEU A 183 19.54 4.02 -19.10
N PHE A 184 20.16 4.30 -17.95
CA PHE A 184 19.86 5.47 -17.10
C PHE A 184 21.14 6.20 -16.63
N ASP A 185 22.08 6.41 -17.56
CA ASP A 185 23.44 6.91 -17.35
C ASP A 185 23.56 8.14 -16.43
N SER A 186 24.48 8.07 -15.46
CA SER A 186 25.37 9.14 -14.94
C SER A 186 26.05 8.71 -13.62
N GLY A 187 27.29 8.19 -13.67
CA GLY A 187 28.34 8.24 -12.62
C GLY A 187 28.07 7.67 -11.21
N ASP A 188 28.99 6.84 -10.68
CA ASP A 188 29.12 6.37 -9.27
C ASP A 188 27.84 5.99 -8.49
N ALA A 189 26.71 5.85 -9.17
CA ALA A 189 25.43 5.55 -8.56
C ALA A 189 25.37 4.05 -8.22
N PRO A 190 24.82 3.71 -7.04
CA PRO A 190 24.72 2.32 -6.61
C PRO A 190 23.77 1.51 -7.50
N ASP A 191 24.12 0.25 -7.77
CA ASP A 191 23.33 -0.67 -8.61
C ASP A 191 21.96 -0.93 -8.00
N ALA A 192 21.89 -1.03 -6.68
CA ALA A 192 20.65 -1.12 -5.95
C ALA A 192 20.76 -0.54 -4.54
N THR A 193 19.60 -0.22 -3.96
CA THR A 193 19.49 0.23 -2.57
C THR A 193 18.39 -0.54 -1.85
N ASN A 194 18.48 -0.64 -0.52
CA ASN A 194 17.39 -1.19 0.31
C ASN A 194 16.16 -0.29 0.43
N LEU A 195 16.11 0.81 -0.33
CA LEU A 195 14.93 1.64 -0.43
C LEU A 195 13.97 1.04 -1.45
N MET A 196 12.67 1.33 -1.30
CA MET A 196 11.69 1.01 -2.34
C MET A 196 11.80 2.00 -3.50
N CYS A 197 11.54 1.52 -4.72
CA CYS A 197 11.60 2.35 -5.91
C CYS A 197 10.57 3.48 -5.86
N LYS A 198 10.93 4.65 -6.40
CA LYS A 198 10.06 5.82 -6.42
C LYS A 198 8.93 5.61 -7.44
N SER A 199 7.71 5.36 -6.95
CA SER A 199 6.52 5.30 -7.78
C SER A 199 6.20 6.68 -8.37
N THR A 200 6.26 6.86 -9.69
CA THR A 200 5.85 8.09 -10.39
C THR A 200 4.33 8.22 -10.53
N CYS A 201 3.56 7.72 -9.54
CA CYS A 201 2.11 7.74 -9.62
C CYS A 201 1.55 9.07 -9.08
N HIS A 202 1.13 9.96 -9.98
CA HIS A 202 0.48 11.23 -9.61
C HIS A 202 -0.85 11.01 -8.85
N TYR A 203 -1.50 9.85 -9.04
CA TYR A 203 -2.71 9.47 -8.30
C TYR A 203 -2.47 9.19 -6.81
N LEU A 204 -1.22 9.02 -6.36
CA LEU A 204 -0.90 8.84 -4.93
C LEU A 204 -1.36 10.03 -4.09
N SER A 205 -1.09 11.26 -4.55
CA SER A 205 -1.48 12.47 -3.81
C SER A 205 -3.00 12.64 -3.77
N TYR A 206 -3.69 12.34 -4.89
CA TYR A 206 -5.15 12.31 -4.94
C TYR A 206 -5.74 11.26 -4.00
N PHE A 207 -5.20 10.04 -3.99
CA PHE A 207 -5.61 8.97 -3.10
C PHE A 207 -5.44 9.37 -1.63
N VAL A 208 -4.29 9.94 -1.26
CA VAL A 208 -4.03 10.46 0.09
C VAL A 208 -5.04 11.54 0.48
N GLY A 209 -5.33 12.50 -0.40
CA GLY A 209 -6.32 13.55 -0.16
C GLY A 209 -7.74 12.99 0.02
N LEU A 210 -8.12 12.02 -0.82
CA LEU A 210 -9.43 11.36 -0.74
C LEU A 210 -9.56 10.50 0.52
N CYS A 211 -8.50 9.80 0.93
CA CYS A 211 -8.45 9.07 2.20
C CYS A 211 -8.57 10.01 3.41
N PHE A 212 -7.94 11.19 3.37
CA PHE A 212 -8.11 12.20 4.42
C PHE A 212 -9.58 12.62 4.55
N VAL A 213 -10.23 12.94 3.43
CA VAL A 213 -11.65 13.33 3.41
C VAL A 213 -12.55 12.19 3.92
N LEU A 214 -12.30 10.96 3.48
CA LEU A 214 -13.03 9.77 3.93
C LEU A 214 -12.90 9.55 5.43
N MET A 215 -11.67 9.64 5.98
CA MET A 215 -11.43 9.49 7.41
C MET A 215 -12.10 10.62 8.20
N LEU A 216 -12.00 11.87 7.72
CA LEU A 216 -12.63 13.02 8.36
C LEU A 216 -14.15 12.83 8.47
N PHE A 217 -14.84 12.45 7.39
CA PHE A 217 -16.28 12.20 7.43
C PHE A 217 -16.67 10.99 8.29
N THR A 218 -15.81 9.96 8.35
CA THR A 218 -16.02 8.78 9.19
C THR A 218 -15.94 9.15 10.68
N PHE A 219 -14.91 9.88 11.11
CA PHE A 219 -14.81 10.37 12.50
C PHE A 219 -15.88 11.42 12.82
N LEU A 220 -16.31 12.19 11.81
CA LEU A 220 -17.41 13.14 11.95
C LEU A 220 -18.76 12.45 12.16
N SER A 221 -18.98 11.23 11.66
CA SER A 221 -20.22 10.46 11.89
C SER A 221 -20.21 9.66 13.20
N THR A 222 -19.05 9.17 13.64
CA THR A 222 -18.95 8.35 14.88
C THR A 222 -19.30 9.15 16.13
N MET A 223 -18.89 10.42 16.25
CA MET A 223 -19.24 11.25 17.42
C MET A 223 -20.76 11.50 17.57
N PRO A 224 -21.49 11.91 16.52
CA PRO A 224 -22.95 11.94 16.51
C PRO A 224 -23.61 10.60 16.84
N ALA A 225 -23.11 9.49 16.30
CA ALA A 225 -23.65 8.17 16.57
C ALA A 225 -23.52 7.78 18.05
N LEU A 226 -22.35 8.02 18.66
CA LEU A 226 -22.13 7.79 20.09
C LEU A 226 -22.99 8.71 20.95
N SER A 227 -23.09 10.00 20.59
CA SER A 227 -23.94 10.96 21.32
C SER A 227 -25.43 10.63 21.23
N ALA A 228 -25.91 10.19 20.06
CA ALA A 228 -27.28 9.70 19.89
C ALA A 228 -27.52 8.45 20.74
N THR A 229 -26.62 7.48 20.69
CA THR A 229 -26.74 6.24 21.48
C THR A 229 -26.87 6.55 22.97
N LEU A 230 -26.03 7.43 23.50
CA LEU A 230 -26.08 7.84 24.91
C LEU A 230 -27.32 8.67 25.29
N ARG A 231 -27.96 9.36 24.33
CA ARG A 231 -29.14 10.21 24.59
C ARG A 231 -30.47 9.50 24.36
N CYS A 232 -30.51 8.49 23.50
CA CYS A 232 -31.74 7.79 23.14
C CYS A 232 -31.87 6.43 23.88
N VAL A 233 -30.84 5.95 24.58
CA VAL A 233 -30.92 4.82 25.52
C VAL A 233 -31.44 5.31 26.88
N ARG A 234 -32.42 4.59 27.45
CA ARG A 234 -33.00 4.90 28.77
C ARG A 234 -31.96 4.65 29.88
N ASP A 235 -31.97 5.46 30.94
CA ASP A 235 -30.92 5.47 31.98
C ASP A 235 -30.71 4.09 32.67
N ASP A 236 -31.72 3.22 32.66
CA ASP A 236 -31.69 1.84 33.19
C ASP A 236 -30.90 0.83 32.34
N GLN A 237 -30.55 1.16 31.09
CA GLN A 237 -29.78 0.32 30.16
C GLN A 237 -28.43 0.96 29.79
N ARG A 238 -28.11 2.11 30.37
CA ARG A 238 -26.97 2.95 29.99
C ARG A 238 -25.61 2.34 30.33
N SER A 239 -25.55 1.45 31.31
CA SER A 239 -24.37 0.67 31.69
C SER A 239 -24.09 -0.53 30.77
N PHE A 240 -25.03 -0.90 29.90
CA PHE A 240 -24.90 -2.01 28.93
C PHE A 240 -24.67 -1.53 27.48
N ALA A 241 -24.76 -0.21 27.24
CA ALA A 241 -24.71 0.42 25.91
C ALA A 241 -23.29 0.75 25.46
#